data_AF-A0A4U5U2U5-F1
#
_entry.id   AF-A0A4U5U2U5-F1
#
_cell.length_a   1.000
_cell.length_b   1.000
_cell.length_c   1.000
_cell.angle_alpha   90.00
_cell.angle_beta   90.00
_cell.angle_gamma   90.00
#
_symmetry.space_group_name_H-M   'P 1'
#
loop_
_entity.id
_entity.type
_entity.pdbx_description
1 polymer ?
#
loop_
_entity_poly.entity_id
_entity_poly.type
_entity_poly.pdbx_seq_one_letter_code
_entity_poly.pdbx_strand_id
1 'polypeptide(L)'
;MVACQLHCVHAEALPSDNAAYGRAPIPMAVVRRELSCESYPIELRCPGTDVIMIESANYGRTDDKICDSDPAQMENTRCYLPDAYKIMSLRCDDES
;
A
#
# COMPACT_ATOMS: atom_id res chain seq x y z
N MET A 1 -7.26 -10.19 -8.05
CA MET A 1 -6.01 -9.40 -7.96
C MET A 1 -6.18 -8.30 -6.90
N VAL A 2 -5.14 -7.96 -6.17
CA VAL A 2 -5.13 -6.92 -5.12
C VAL A 2 -4.06 -5.89 -5.46
N ALA A 3 -4.46 -4.63 -5.54
CA ALA A 3 -3.56 -3.50 -5.65
C ALA A 3 -3.65 -2.69 -4.35
N CYS A 4 -2.54 -2.56 -3.63
CA CYS A 4 -2.47 -1.78 -2.40
C CYS A 4 -1.47 -0.63 -2.58
N GLN A 5 -1.92 0.57 -2.29
CA GLN A 5 -1.09 1.77 -2.22
C GLN A 5 -0.97 2.13 -0.74
N LEU A 6 0.25 2.08 -0.23
CA LEU A 6 0.55 2.34 1.16
C LEU A 6 1.62 3.41 1.29
N HIS A 7 1.53 4.17 2.38
CA HIS A 7 2.54 5.12 2.81
C HIS A 7 3.33 4.49 3.95
N CYS A 8 4.64 4.34 3.76
CA CYS A 8 5.54 4.08 4.88
C CYS A 8 5.79 5.42 5.58
N VAL A 9 5.37 5.56 6.84
CA VAL A 9 5.61 6.76 7.64
C VAL A 9 6.54 6.44 8.79
N HIS A 10 7.60 7.22 8.94
CA HIS A 10 8.63 7.00 9.96
C HIS A 10 8.07 7.18 11.38
N ALA A 11 8.07 6.13 12.19
CA ALA A 11 7.50 6.20 13.55
C ALA A 11 8.25 7.18 14.47
N GLU A 12 9.54 7.42 14.21
CA GLU A 12 10.37 8.38 14.97
C GLU A 12 10.20 9.85 14.51
N ALA A 13 9.18 10.16 13.69
CA ALA A 13 8.77 11.55 13.44
C ALA A 13 8.05 12.19 14.65
N LEU A 14 7.92 11.48 15.77
CA LEU A 14 7.70 12.08 17.08
C LEU A 14 8.99 12.81 17.50
N PRO A 15 8.95 14.13 17.79
CA PRO A 15 10.15 14.95 17.88
C PRO A 15 11.03 14.51 19.04
N SER A 16 12.19 13.93 18.72
CA SER A 16 13.30 13.83 19.65
C SER A 16 14.13 15.11 19.56
N ASP A 17 14.19 15.81 20.69
CA ASP A 17 14.95 17.02 20.96
C ASP A 17 16.35 17.04 20.30
N ASN A 18 16.64 18.14 19.61
CA ASN A 18 17.96 18.60 19.16
C ASN A 18 18.68 17.86 18.02
N ALA A 19 18.44 18.32 16.78
CA ALA A 19 19.52 18.62 15.84
C ALA A 19 19.11 19.73 14.85
N ALA A 20 20.06 20.62 14.58
CA ALA A 20 19.87 21.95 14.06
C ALA A 20 19.59 22.03 12.53
N TYR A 21 19.10 23.23 12.15
CA TYR A 21 19.32 23.91 10.86
C TYR A 21 18.36 23.63 9.68
N GLY A 22 17.31 24.45 9.57
CA GLY A 22 17.06 25.20 8.32
C GLY A 22 16.30 24.58 7.16
N ARG A 23 15.85 23.32 7.20
CA ARG A 23 14.82 22.79 6.29
C ARG A 23 13.88 21.92 7.10
N ALA A 24 12.58 22.22 7.09
CA ALA A 24 11.58 21.37 7.71
C ALA A 24 11.79 19.93 7.22
N PRO A 25 11.98 18.93 8.10
CA PRO A 25 12.00 17.54 7.66
C PRO A 25 10.59 17.23 7.19
N ILE A 26 10.42 17.18 5.87
CA ILE A 26 9.24 16.57 5.27
C ILE A 26 9.24 15.15 5.85
N PRO A 27 8.23 14.71 6.61
CA PRO A 27 8.16 13.31 6.99
C PRO A 27 8.21 12.54 5.68
N MET A 28 9.24 11.71 5.49
CA MET A 28 9.46 10.98 4.25
C MET A 28 8.40 9.90 4.15
N ALA A 29 7.16 10.29 3.85
CA ALA A 29 6.09 9.37 3.55
C ALA A 29 6.38 8.78 2.16
N VAL A 30 7.02 7.62 2.14
CA VAL A 30 7.34 6.92 0.89
C VAL A 30 6.09 6.18 0.45
N VAL A 31 5.53 6.58 -0.69
CA VAL A 31 4.42 5.87 -1.31
C VAL A 31 4.95 4.60 -1.96
N ARG A 32 4.50 3.44 -1.48
CA ARG A 32 4.75 2.14 -2.09
C ARG A 32 3.47 1.60 -2.69
N ARG A 33 3.57 1.11 -3.93
CA ARG A 33 2.49 0.43 -4.61
C ARG A 33 2.86 -1.04 -4.75
N GLU A 34 2.08 -1.88 -4.08
CA GLU A 34 2.25 -3.32 -4.10
C GLU A 34 1.07 -3.97 -4.82
N LEU A 35 1.36 -5.06 -5.53
CA LEU A 35 0.43 -5.68 -6.45
C LEU A 35 0.55 -7.19 -6.37
N SER A 36 -0.58 -7.87 -6.20
CA SER A 36 -0.59 -9.32 -6.16
C SER A 36 -1.78 -9.91 -6.93
N CYS A 37 -1.56 -11.06 -7.56
CA CYS A 37 -2.60 -11.78 -8.28
C CYS A 37 -3.52 -12.54 -7.33
N GLU A 38 -4.71 -12.94 -7.82
CA GLU A 38 -5.55 -13.84 -7.04
C GLU A 38 -4.79 -15.14 -6.75
N SER A 39 -4.93 -15.69 -5.54
CA SER A 39 -4.14 -16.82 -4.98
C SER A 39 -2.70 -16.54 -4.55
N TYR A 40 -2.15 -15.33 -4.80
CA TYR A 40 -0.81 -14.96 -4.33
C TYR A 40 -0.88 -14.05 -3.09
N PRO A 41 -0.17 -14.38 -1.99
CA PRO A 41 -0.10 -13.50 -0.84
C PRO A 41 0.63 -12.20 -1.23
N ILE A 42 0.17 -11.07 -0.70
CA ILE A 42 0.85 -9.79 -0.83
C ILE A 42 1.63 -9.52 0.46
N GLU A 43 2.93 -9.26 0.35
CA GLU A 43 3.77 -8.89 1.48
C GLU A 43 4.00 -7.38 1.45
N LEU A 44 3.49 -6.68 2.46
CA LEU A 44 3.70 -5.25 2.64
C LEU A 44 4.76 -5.10 3.72
N ARG A 45 5.91 -4.49 3.38
CA ARG A 45 7.02 -4.27 4.33
C ARG A 45 7.55 -2.87 4.15
N CYS A 46 7.66 -2.12 5.24
CA CYS A 46 8.35 -0.85 5.25
C CYS A 46 9.76 -1.02 5.84
N PRO A 47 10.76 -0.28 5.35
CA PRO A 47 12.11 -0.37 5.89
C PRO A 47 12.22 0.34 7.24
N GLY A 48 12.97 -0.24 8.19
CA GLY A 48 13.34 0.44 9.44
C GLY A 48 12.24 0.41 10.51
N THR A 49 11.97 1.56 11.12
CA THR A 49 10.93 1.79 12.15
C THR A 49 9.66 2.41 11.55
N ASP A 50 9.56 2.41 10.22
CA ASP A 50 8.41 2.93 9.49
C ASP A 50 7.18 2.05 9.73
N VAL A 51 6.02 2.68 9.95
CA VAL A 51 4.73 2.00 9.99
C VAL A 51 4.04 2.11 8.63
N ILE A 52 3.32 1.05 8.27
CA ILE A 52 2.49 1.00 7.09
C ILE A 52 1.20 1.76 7.37
N MET A 53 0.87 2.70 6.51
CA MET A 53 -0.43 3.38 6.50
C MET A 53 -1.07 3.16 5.13
N ILE A 54 -2.24 2.49 5.08
CA ILE A 54 -2.87 2.20 3.79
C ILE A 54 -3.53 3.48 3.26
N GLU A 55 -3.07 3.96 2.10
CA GLU A 55 -3.65 5.13 1.42
C GLU A 55 -4.85 4.71 0.57
N SER A 56 -4.72 3.62 -0.19
CA SER A 56 -5.81 3.03 -0.94
C SER A 56 -5.59 1.55 -1.20
N ALA A 57 -6.66 0.76 -1.27
CA ALA A 57 -6.57 -0.63 -1.70
C ALA A 57 -7.76 -0.98 -2.58
N ASN A 58 -7.48 -1.67 -3.68
CA ASN A 58 -8.48 -2.16 -4.61
C ASN A 58 -8.30 -3.66 -4.79
N TYR A 59 -9.34 -4.42 -4.48
CA TYR A 59 -9.41 -5.84 -4.81
C TYR A 59 -10.27 -6.00 -6.06
N GLY A 60 -9.69 -6.49 -7.13
CA GLY A 60 -10.33 -6.65 -8.42
C GLY A 60 -9.36 -6.51 -9.58
N ARG A 61 -9.88 -6.30 -10.78
CA ARG A 61 -9.11 -6.20 -12.01
C ARG A 61 -9.39 -4.82 -12.60
N THR A 62 -8.34 -4.01 -12.71
CA THR A 62 -8.40 -2.63 -13.24
C THR A 62 -7.64 -2.48 -14.55
N ASP A 63 -6.86 -3.50 -14.92
CA ASP A 63 -5.97 -3.52 -16.07
C ASP A 63 -6.01 -4.93 -16.67
N ASP A 64 -6.11 -5.01 -17.99
CA ASP A 64 -6.18 -6.26 -18.75
C ASP A 64 -4.81 -6.91 -18.93
N LYS A 65 -3.71 -6.21 -18.62
CA LYS A 65 -2.34 -6.74 -18.79
C LYS A 65 -1.74 -7.29 -17.51
N ILE A 66 -2.45 -7.18 -16.39
CA ILE A 66 -1.93 -7.60 -15.09
C ILE A 66 -2.59 -8.89 -14.64
N CYS A 67 -1.76 -9.82 -14.17
CA CYS A 67 -2.15 -11.18 -13.79
C CYS A 67 -2.80 -11.91 -14.97
N ASP A 68 -1.96 -12.41 -15.87
CA ASP A 68 -2.36 -13.16 -17.06
C ASP A 68 -3.27 -14.33 -16.65
N SER A 69 -4.44 -14.44 -17.28
CA SER A 69 -5.52 -15.36 -16.90
C SER A 69 -6.37 -15.63 -18.15
N ASP A 70 -7.49 -16.31 -18.01
CA ASP A 70 -8.39 -16.53 -19.15
C ASP A 70 -8.87 -15.20 -19.77
N PRO A 71 -8.85 -15.05 -21.10
CA PRO A 71 -9.22 -13.80 -21.79
C PRO A 71 -10.64 -13.34 -21.49
N ALA A 72 -11.56 -14.27 -21.18
CA ALA A 72 -12.92 -13.97 -20.74
C ALA A 72 -12.98 -13.26 -19.36
N GLN A 73 -12.00 -13.51 -18.48
CA GLN A 73 -11.87 -12.85 -17.19
C GLN A 73 -11.05 -11.55 -17.28
N MET A 74 -10.26 -11.40 -18.34
CA MET A 74 -9.45 -10.21 -18.62
C MET A 74 -10.25 -9.07 -19.25
N GLU A 75 -11.36 -9.37 -19.94
CA GLU A 75 -12.24 -8.35 -20.54
C GLU A 75 -12.91 -7.44 -19.48
N ASN A 76 -13.09 -7.95 -18.26
CA ASN A 76 -13.74 -7.21 -17.18
C ASN A 76 -12.72 -6.40 -16.33
N THR A 77 -12.29 -5.26 -16.87
CA THR A 77 -11.36 -4.31 -16.21
C THR A 77 -12.06 -3.34 -15.26
N ARG A 78 -13.36 -3.49 -14.99
CA ARG A 78 -14.14 -2.64 -14.09
C ARG A 78 -14.56 -3.36 -12.81
N CYS A 79 -13.74 -4.30 -12.36
CA CYS A 79 -13.95 -4.99 -11.10
C CYS A 79 -13.25 -4.21 -9.97
N TYR A 80 -14.05 -3.57 -9.13
CA TYR A 80 -13.57 -2.86 -7.94
C TYR A 80 -14.36 -3.34 -6.71
N LEU A 81 -13.64 -3.78 -5.69
CA LEU A 81 -14.21 -4.08 -4.38
C LEU A 81 -13.77 -2.99 -3.39
N PRO A 82 -14.65 -2.03 -3.03
CA PRO A 82 -14.31 -0.93 -2.13
C PRO A 82 -14.02 -1.39 -0.69
N ASP A 83 -14.54 -2.54 -0.28
CA ASP A 83 -14.26 -3.10 1.05
C ASP A 83 -12.82 -3.63 1.19
N ALA A 84 -12.08 -3.75 0.10
CA ALA A 84 -10.66 -4.09 0.12
C ALA A 84 -9.84 -3.11 0.97
N TYR A 85 -10.12 -1.81 0.84
CA TYR A 85 -9.45 -0.77 1.63
C TYR A 85 -9.59 -1.01 3.13
N LYS A 86 -10.82 -1.29 3.62
CA LYS A 86 -11.06 -1.52 5.04
C LYS A 86 -10.33 -2.76 5.54
N ILE A 87 -10.33 -3.84 4.75
CA ILE A 87 -9.68 -5.10 5.13
C ILE A 87 -8.16 -4.92 5.20
N MET A 88 -7.57 -4.23 4.22
CA MET A 88 -6.12 -4.00 4.18
C MET A 88 -5.69 -3.04 5.27
N SER A 89 -6.43 -1.95 5.50
CA SER A 89 -6.14 -1.04 6.61
C SER A 89 -6.24 -1.78 7.94
N LEU A 90 -7.34 -2.50 8.22
CA LEU A 90 -7.48 -3.25 9.49
C LEU A 90 -6.36 -4.27 9.75
N ARG A 91 -5.73 -4.80 8.70
CA ARG A 91 -4.70 -5.84 8.81
C ARG A 91 -3.27 -5.31 8.76
N CYS A 92 -3.06 -4.11 8.22
CA CYS A 92 -1.73 -3.60 7.89
C CYS A 92 -1.48 -2.19 8.43
N ASP A 93 -2.51 -1.42 8.80
CA ASP A 93 -2.31 -0.14 9.50
C ASP A 93 -1.61 -0.41 10.84
N ASP A 94 -0.60 0.39 11.16
CA ASP A 94 0.28 0.26 12.33
C ASP A 94 1.21 -0.98 12.35
N GLU A 95 1.23 -1.79 11.29
CA GLU A 95 2.21 -2.89 11.14
C GLU A 95 3.52 -2.37 10.49
N SER A 96 4.67 -2.96 10.86
CA SER A 96 6.02 -2.59 10.41
C SER A 96 6.70 -3.66 9.55
#